data_AF-A0A182SEY0-F1
#
_entry.id   AF-A0A182SEY0-F1
#
_cell.length_a   1.000
_cell.length_b   1.000
_cell.length_c   1.000
_cell.angle_alpha   90.00
_cell.angle_beta   90.00
_cell.angle_gamma   90.00
#
_symmetry.space_group_name_H-M   'P 1'
#
loop_
_entity.id
_entity.type
_entity.pdbx_description
1 polymer ?
#
loop_
_entity_poly.entity_id
_entity_poly.type
_entity_poly.pdbx_seq_one_letter_code
_entity_poly.pdbx_strand_id
1 'polypeptide(L)'
;MSDTLLFAGPLAYFVGTEQAYMMADFMKAFVACELGPNSVAGVLVGMGVMQLIAACTLSMLLRHTKRVVPSRDDSAVLYVIPAAWGVCNAVWETLLFALTTLTHPNKFAEVTSPLQALRFLGLAVTFAGHGVLCEAPKIIILAILLVISVIPYTMLELKLENQRKALKLSL
;
A
#
# COMPACT_ATOMS: atom_id res chain seq x y z
N MET A 1 9.91 -13.11 -15.26
CA MET A 1 9.37 -11.78 -15.61
C MET A 1 7.85 -11.79 -15.80
N SER A 2 7.29 -12.47 -16.82
CA SER A 2 5.83 -12.44 -17.07
C SER A 2 4.99 -12.98 -15.92
N ASP A 3 5.41 -14.07 -15.27
CA ASP A 3 4.69 -14.61 -14.10
C ASP A 3 4.64 -13.59 -12.94
N THR A 4 5.79 -12.99 -12.60
CA THR A 4 5.87 -12.00 -11.52
C THR A 4 4.98 -10.79 -11.80
N LEU A 5 4.96 -10.31 -13.05
CA LEU A 5 4.09 -9.20 -13.43
C LEU A 5 2.60 -9.59 -13.37
N LEU A 6 2.24 -10.79 -13.80
CA LEU A 6 0.85 -11.27 -13.77
C LEU A 6 0.32 -11.41 -12.33
N PHE A 7 1.14 -11.93 -11.42
CA PHE A 7 0.71 -12.20 -10.04
C PHE A 7 0.89 -11.00 -9.10
N ALA A 8 1.92 -10.16 -9.30
CA ALA A 8 2.16 -8.96 -8.47
C ALA A 8 1.58 -7.66 -9.06
N GLY A 9 1.24 -7.65 -10.35
CA GLY A 9 0.65 -6.50 -11.04
C GLY A 9 -0.67 -6.02 -10.44
N PRO A 10 -1.62 -6.90 -10.10
CA PRO A 10 -2.86 -6.51 -9.42
C PRO A 10 -2.63 -5.79 -8.10
N LEU A 11 -1.61 -6.20 -7.34
CA LEU A 11 -1.22 -5.55 -6.08
C LEU A 11 -0.64 -4.16 -6.34
N ALA A 12 0.25 -4.01 -7.34
CA ALA A 12 0.78 -2.71 -7.72
C ALA A 12 -0.33 -1.73 -8.17
N TYR A 13 -1.30 -2.21 -8.94
CA TYR A 13 -2.48 -1.43 -9.34
C TYR A 13 -3.32 -1.02 -8.12
N PHE A 14 -3.64 -1.96 -7.23
CA PHE A 14 -4.38 -1.70 -5.99
C PHE A 14 -3.72 -0.60 -5.15
N VAL A 15 -2.41 -0.71 -4.91
CA VAL A 15 -1.63 0.28 -4.14
C VAL A 15 -1.77 1.68 -4.74
N GLY A 16 -1.78 1.81 -6.07
CA GLY A 16 -2.02 3.07 -6.75
C GLY A 16 -3.43 3.63 -6.57
N THR A 17 -4.44 2.76 -6.67
CA THR A 17 -5.84 3.16 -6.47
C THR A 17 -6.12 3.62 -5.03
N GLU A 18 -5.59 2.91 -4.04
CA GLU A 18 -5.77 3.24 -2.62
C GLU A 18 -5.10 4.59 -2.26
N GLN A 19 -3.92 4.87 -2.83
CA GLN A 19 -3.25 6.16 -2.67
C GLN A 19 -4.05 7.34 -3.21
N ALA A 20 -4.59 7.21 -4.42
CA ALA A 20 -5.39 8.26 -5.02
C ALA A 20 -6.65 8.54 -4.18
N TYR A 21 -7.33 7.48 -3.71
CA TYR A 21 -8.49 7.61 -2.84
C TYR A 21 -8.17 8.35 -1.54
N MET A 22 -7.05 8.01 -0.88
CA MET A 22 -6.64 8.71 0.34
C MET A 22 -6.28 10.18 0.07
N MET A 23 -5.56 10.46 -1.01
CA MET A 23 -5.11 11.82 -1.36
C MET A 23 -6.25 12.73 -1.83
N ALA A 24 -7.25 12.19 -2.54
CA ALA A 24 -8.32 12.97 -3.15
C ALA A 24 -9.58 13.01 -2.27
N ASP A 25 -10.13 11.84 -1.96
CA ASP A 25 -11.44 11.70 -1.33
C ASP A 25 -11.35 11.85 0.19
N PHE A 26 -10.46 11.08 0.82
CA PHE A 26 -10.34 11.06 2.28
C PHE A 26 -9.85 12.41 2.84
N MET A 27 -8.80 12.99 2.25
CA MET A 27 -8.29 14.30 2.69
C MET A 27 -9.33 15.41 2.52
N LYS A 28 -10.11 15.41 1.44
CA LYS A 28 -11.13 16.43 1.20
C LYS A 28 -12.33 16.27 2.13
N ALA A 29 -12.82 15.04 2.31
CA ALA A 29 -14.03 14.78 3.09
C ALA A 29 -13.82 14.96 4.60
N PHE A 30 -12.69 14.51 5.13
CA PHE A 30 -12.46 14.47 6.59
C PHE A 30 -11.50 15.55 7.07
N VAL A 31 -10.35 15.74 6.40
CA VAL A 31 -9.31 16.65 6.88
C VAL A 31 -9.62 18.11 6.54
N ALA A 32 -9.97 18.38 5.28
CA ALA A 32 -10.23 19.76 4.84
C ALA A 32 -11.51 20.36 5.47
N CYS A 33 -12.53 19.54 5.73
CA CYS A 33 -13.80 19.97 6.34
C CYS A 33 -13.69 20.21 7.85
N GLU A 34 -12.86 19.42 8.57
CA GLU A 34 -12.76 19.52 10.03
C GLU A 34 -11.58 20.37 10.52
N LEU A 35 -10.42 20.34 9.84
CA LEU A 35 -9.20 21.06 10.25
C LEU A 35 -8.88 22.28 9.38
N GLY A 36 -9.62 22.50 8.29
CA GLY A 36 -9.42 23.60 7.34
C GLY A 36 -8.26 23.39 6.34
N PRO A 37 -8.25 24.13 5.22
CA PRO A 37 -7.33 23.92 4.09
C PRO A 37 -5.85 24.14 4.43
N ASN A 38 -5.56 24.99 5.41
CA ASN A 38 -4.18 25.28 5.85
C ASN A 38 -3.51 24.10 6.58
N SER A 39 -4.28 23.11 7.04
CA SER A 39 -3.76 21.92 7.75
C SER A 39 -3.45 20.73 6.83
N VAL A 40 -3.88 20.76 5.56
CA VAL A 40 -3.73 19.64 4.60
C VAL A 40 -2.26 19.32 4.33
N ALA A 41 -1.41 20.34 4.19
CA ALA A 41 0.02 20.16 4.02
C ALA A 41 0.65 19.48 5.25
N GLY A 42 0.20 19.85 6.46
CA GLY A 42 0.65 19.23 7.71
C GLY A 42 0.27 17.75 7.80
N VAL A 43 -0.92 17.37 7.33
CA VAL A 43 -1.34 15.96 7.27
C VAL A 43 -0.59 15.19 6.19
N LEU A 44 -0.30 15.79 5.04
CA LEU A 44 0.55 15.18 4.00
C LEU A 44 1.98 14.90 4.51
N VAL A 45 2.58 15.87 5.21
CA VAL A 45 3.87 15.70 5.86
C VAL A 45 3.77 14.67 6.98
N GLY A 46 2.69 14.68 7.77
CA GLY A 46 2.40 13.66 8.78
C GLY A 46 2.30 12.25 8.18
N MET A 47 1.65 12.08 7.04
CA MET A 47 1.59 10.81 6.32
C MET A 47 2.98 10.36 5.85
N GLY A 48 3.78 11.26 5.27
CA GLY A 48 5.16 10.97 4.87
C GLY A 48 6.08 10.62 6.06
N VAL A 49 5.92 11.33 7.18
CA VAL A 49 6.62 11.05 8.43
C VAL A 49 6.16 9.73 9.04
N MET A 50 4.87 9.40 9.01
CA MET A 50 4.36 8.11 9.47
C MET A 50 4.76 6.96 8.54
N GLN A 51 4.93 7.21 7.24
CA GLN A 51 5.52 6.24 6.29
C GLN A 51 6.98 5.95 6.65
N LEU A 52 7.76 7.00 6.96
CA LEU A 52 9.15 6.90 7.39
C LEU A 52 9.26 6.23 8.77
N ILE A 53 8.43 6.64 9.72
CA ILE A 53 8.33 6.04 11.04
C ILE A 53 7.89 4.59 10.89
N ALA A 54 6.86 4.23 10.12
CA ALA A 54 6.46 2.84 9.91
C ALA A 54 7.58 2.01 9.28
N ALA A 55 8.34 2.54 8.32
CA ALA A 55 9.50 1.85 7.75
C ALA A 55 10.61 1.62 8.80
N CYS A 56 10.93 2.64 9.59
CA CYS A 56 11.90 2.53 10.69
C CYS A 56 11.39 1.65 11.84
N THR A 57 10.08 1.71 12.13
CA THR A 57 9.42 1.06 13.26
C THR A 57 9.15 -0.39 12.92
N LEU A 58 8.67 -0.81 11.75
CA LEU A 58 8.63 -2.23 11.36
C LEU A 58 10.02 -2.89 11.44
N SER A 59 11.07 -2.16 11.04
CA SER A 59 12.47 -2.62 11.10
C SER A 59 13.03 -2.78 12.53
N MET A 60 12.43 -2.07 13.50
CA MET A 60 12.83 -2.04 14.93
C MET A 60 11.84 -2.79 15.86
N LEU A 61 10.56 -2.84 15.51
CA LEU A 61 9.42 -3.42 16.22
C LEU A 61 9.40 -4.94 16.08
N LEU A 62 9.83 -5.47 14.93
CA LEU A 62 10.17 -6.90 14.78
C LEU A 62 11.29 -7.33 15.74
N ARG A 63 12.05 -6.37 16.30
CA ARG A 63 13.08 -6.63 17.31
C ARG A 63 12.65 -6.33 18.74
N HIS A 64 11.61 -5.50 19.02
CA HIS A 64 11.50 -4.96 20.38
C HIS A 64 10.17 -4.74 21.11
N THR A 65 8.96 -4.58 20.56
CA THR A 65 7.91 -3.98 21.43
C THR A 65 6.47 -4.50 21.39
N LYS A 66 6.03 -4.85 22.61
CA LYS A 66 4.68 -4.77 23.18
C LYS A 66 4.02 -3.38 22.94
N ARG A 67 2.76 -3.44 22.49
CA ARG A 67 1.61 -2.50 22.57
C ARG A 67 1.81 -1.06 23.06
N VAL A 68 1.41 -0.09 22.21
CA VAL A 68 1.02 1.29 22.55
C VAL A 68 -0.48 1.45 22.25
N VAL A 69 -1.25 2.06 23.16
CA VAL A 69 -2.70 2.30 23.06
C VAL A 69 -2.97 3.81 23.10
N PRO A 70 -3.63 4.44 22.11
CA PRO A 70 -4.00 5.86 22.17
C PRO A 70 -5.45 6.09 22.61
N SER A 71 -5.68 7.27 23.21
CA SER A 71 -6.89 7.71 23.93
C SER A 71 -8.08 8.11 23.01
N ARG A 72 -9.30 8.04 23.55
CA ARG A 72 -10.59 8.32 22.88
C ARG A 72 -10.97 9.81 23.01
N ASP A 73 -11.14 10.52 21.90
CA ASP A 73 -12.12 11.60 21.67
C ASP A 73 -12.12 11.93 20.16
N ASP A 74 -13.27 12.23 19.57
CA ASP A 74 -13.65 12.03 18.14
C ASP A 74 -12.66 12.52 17.05
N SER A 75 -11.76 13.46 17.33
CA SER A 75 -10.70 13.90 16.42
C SER A 75 -9.53 12.92 16.29
N ALA A 76 -9.39 11.94 17.19
CA ALA A 76 -8.38 10.89 17.11
C ALA A 76 -8.56 9.99 15.88
N VAL A 77 -9.81 9.75 15.46
CA VAL A 77 -10.12 8.90 14.29
C VAL A 77 -9.52 9.49 13.00
N LEU A 78 -9.46 10.82 12.89
CA LEU A 78 -8.87 11.54 11.77
C LEU A 78 -7.36 11.32 11.62
N TYR A 79 -6.67 10.99 12.72
CA TYR A 79 -5.24 10.69 12.72
C TYR A 79 -4.95 9.20 12.63
N VAL A 80 -5.80 8.36 13.23
CA VAL A 80 -5.62 6.90 13.25
C VAL A 80 -5.78 6.28 11.86
N ILE A 81 -6.74 6.74 11.06
CA ILE A 81 -6.99 6.17 9.72
C ILE A 81 -5.80 6.44 8.76
N PRO A 82 -5.28 7.68 8.60
CA PRO A 82 -4.08 7.93 7.81
C PRO A 82 -2.84 7.21 8.33
N ALA A 83 -2.69 7.09 9.65
CA ALA A 83 -1.56 6.38 10.24
C ALA A 83 -1.63 4.88 9.92
N ALA A 84 -2.80 4.25 10.07
CA ALA A 84 -3.02 2.84 9.71
C ALA A 84 -2.80 2.61 8.20
N TRP A 85 -3.32 3.50 7.37
CA TRP A 85 -3.09 3.48 5.93
C TRP A 85 -1.60 3.58 5.58
N GLY A 86 -0.86 4.51 6.20
CA GLY A 86 0.57 4.66 5.99
C GLY A 86 1.36 3.39 6.34
N VAL A 87 1.01 2.70 7.44
CA VAL A 87 1.59 1.41 7.80
C VAL A 87 1.29 0.34 6.75
N CYS A 88 0.03 0.21 6.31
CA CYS A 88 -0.35 -0.76 5.27
C CYS A 88 0.35 -0.48 3.94
N ASN A 89 0.37 0.78 3.50
CA ASN A 89 1.07 1.20 2.29
C ASN A 89 2.58 0.87 2.37
N ALA A 90 3.20 1.04 3.54
CA ALA A 90 4.61 0.69 3.73
C ALA A 90 4.84 -0.82 3.57
N VAL A 91 3.92 -1.64 4.09
CA VAL A 91 3.97 -3.09 3.96
C VAL A 91 3.87 -3.51 2.50
N TRP A 92 2.91 -2.99 1.74
CA TRP A 92 2.76 -3.34 0.32
C TRP A 92 3.97 -2.97 -0.52
N GLU A 93 4.54 -1.79 -0.29
CA GLU A 93 5.73 -1.32 -1.00
C GLU A 93 6.96 -2.14 -0.67
N THR A 94 7.14 -2.46 0.62
CA THR A 94 8.24 -3.32 1.07
C THR A 94 8.11 -4.71 0.45
N LEU A 95 6.89 -5.27 0.40
CA LEU A 95 6.59 -6.57 -0.19
C LEU A 95 6.88 -6.60 -1.70
N LEU A 96 6.45 -5.60 -2.46
CA LEU A 96 6.73 -5.48 -3.90
C LEU A 96 8.23 -5.27 -4.17
N PHE A 97 8.90 -4.44 -3.36
CA PHE A 97 10.33 -4.20 -3.48
C PHE A 97 11.16 -5.45 -3.13
N ALA A 98 10.81 -6.15 -2.05
CA ALA A 98 11.47 -7.40 -1.65
C ALA A 98 11.27 -8.49 -2.71
N LEU A 99 10.05 -8.64 -3.24
CA LEU A 99 9.76 -9.61 -4.29
C LEU A 99 10.64 -9.36 -5.52
N THR A 100 10.70 -8.13 -6.02
CA THR A 100 11.45 -7.78 -7.25
C THR A 100 12.96 -7.91 -7.06
N THR A 101 13.50 -7.43 -5.92
CA THR A 101 14.94 -7.53 -5.62
C THR A 101 15.41 -8.96 -5.38
N LEU A 102 14.59 -9.80 -4.73
CA LEU A 102 14.96 -11.20 -4.44
C LEU A 102 14.76 -12.13 -5.63
N THR A 103 13.79 -11.87 -6.52
CA THR A 103 13.50 -12.74 -7.66
C THR A 103 14.27 -12.37 -8.92
N HIS A 104 14.58 -11.09 -9.13
CA HIS A 104 15.22 -10.59 -10.35
C HIS A 104 16.38 -9.63 -10.03
N PRO A 105 17.46 -10.07 -9.35
CA PRO A 105 18.54 -9.19 -8.90
C PRO A 105 19.26 -8.45 -10.04
N ASN A 106 19.44 -9.12 -11.19
CA ASN A 106 20.12 -8.54 -12.35
C ASN A 106 19.18 -7.81 -13.32
N LYS A 107 17.86 -7.90 -13.12
CA LYS A 107 16.83 -7.34 -14.02
C LYS A 107 15.79 -6.50 -13.27
N PHE A 108 16.17 -5.93 -12.14
CA PHE A 108 15.27 -5.19 -11.26
C PHE A 108 14.52 -4.07 -12.01
N ALA A 109 15.24 -3.22 -12.76
CA ALA A 109 14.63 -2.10 -13.48
C ALA A 109 13.61 -2.53 -14.56
N GLU A 110 13.86 -3.66 -15.22
CA GLU A 110 13.00 -4.22 -16.26
C GLU A 110 11.68 -4.75 -15.69
N VAL A 111 11.69 -5.27 -14.46
CA VAL A 111 10.49 -5.79 -13.78
C VAL A 111 9.76 -4.69 -13.00
N THR A 112 10.49 -3.78 -12.37
CA THR A 112 9.91 -2.70 -11.56
C THR A 112 9.21 -1.64 -12.42
N SER A 113 9.70 -1.35 -13.63
CA SER A 113 9.07 -0.36 -14.52
C SER A 113 7.61 -0.67 -14.89
N PRO A 114 7.22 -1.87 -15.36
CA PRO A 114 5.82 -2.17 -15.64
C PRO A 114 4.96 -2.24 -14.38
N LEU A 115 5.50 -2.67 -13.23
CA LEU A 115 4.78 -2.63 -11.95
C LEU A 115 4.49 -1.18 -11.51
N GLN A 116 5.48 -0.30 -11.67
CA GLN A 116 5.31 1.13 -11.40
C GLN A 116 4.30 1.77 -12.37
N ALA A 117 4.28 1.35 -13.63
CA ALA A 117 3.28 1.80 -14.60
C ALA A 117 1.85 1.39 -14.19
N LEU A 118 1.65 0.15 -13.73
CA LEU A 118 0.36 -0.33 -13.20
C LEU A 118 -0.09 0.46 -11.97
N ARG A 119 0.83 0.84 -11.09
CA ARG A 119 0.52 1.71 -9.96
C ARG A 119 0.04 3.08 -10.41
N PHE A 120 0.76 3.74 -11.31
CA PHE A 120 0.33 5.03 -11.85
C PHE A 120 -0.99 4.94 -12.61
N LEU A 121 -1.25 3.81 -13.28
CA LEU A 121 -2.54 3.52 -13.92
C LEU A 121 -3.67 3.53 -12.88
N GLY A 122 -3.52 2.82 -11.75
CA GLY A 122 -4.52 2.79 -10.67
C GLY A 122 -4.77 4.16 -10.05
N LEU A 123 -3.69 4.91 -9.84
CA LEU A 123 -3.76 6.29 -9.37
C LEU A 123 -4.56 7.18 -10.35
N ALA A 124 -4.25 7.11 -11.65
CA ALA A 124 -4.91 7.89 -12.68
C ALA A 124 -6.40 7.55 -12.82
N VAL A 125 -6.75 6.26 -12.81
CA VAL A 125 -8.15 5.79 -12.89
C VAL A 125 -8.98 6.32 -11.73
N THR A 126 -8.41 6.31 -10.53
CA THR A 126 -9.13 6.74 -9.32
C THR A 126 -9.30 8.27 -9.30
N PHE A 127 -8.27 9.04 -9.67
CA PHE A 127 -8.40 10.49 -9.83
C PHE A 127 -9.42 10.87 -10.90
N ALA A 128 -9.45 10.15 -12.03
CA ALA A 128 -10.46 10.35 -13.06
C ALA A 128 -11.89 10.04 -12.55
N GLY A 129 -12.01 9.07 -11.63
CA GLY A 129 -13.26 8.67 -10.99
C GLY A 129 -13.75 9.57 -9.84
N HIS A 130 -12.90 10.48 -9.33
CA HIS A 130 -13.16 11.26 -8.10
C HIS A 130 -14.50 12.02 -8.12
N GLY A 131 -14.86 12.61 -9.27
CA GLY A 131 -16.07 13.44 -9.41
C GLY A 131 -17.32 12.74 -9.96
N VAL A 132 -17.23 11.46 -10.35
CA VAL A 132 -18.33 10.73 -11.03
C VAL A 132 -18.97 9.64 -10.16
N LEU A 133 -18.24 9.10 -9.17
CA LEU A 133 -18.77 8.07 -8.26
C LEU A 133 -19.10 8.65 -6.87
N CYS A 134 -20.12 8.09 -6.22
CA CYS A 134 -20.43 8.36 -4.82
C CYS A 134 -19.38 7.71 -3.89
N GLU A 135 -19.26 8.16 -2.63
CA GLU A 135 -18.18 7.69 -1.73
C GLU A 135 -18.30 6.21 -1.32
N ALA A 136 -19.52 5.72 -1.09
CA ALA A 136 -19.77 4.33 -0.72
C ALA A 136 -19.29 3.30 -1.76
N PRO A 137 -19.60 3.42 -3.07
CA PRO A 137 -19.10 2.47 -4.06
C PRO A 137 -17.57 2.51 -4.25
N LYS A 138 -16.90 3.66 -4.03
CA LYS A 138 -15.42 3.74 -4.10
C LYS A 138 -14.75 2.81 -3.08
N ILE A 139 -15.25 2.81 -1.83
CA ILE A 139 -14.72 1.95 -0.76
C ILE A 139 -14.99 0.46 -1.06
N ILE A 140 -16.16 0.12 -1.58
CA ILE A 140 -16.51 -1.26 -1.95
C ILE A 140 -15.60 -1.76 -3.08
N ILE A 141 -15.36 -0.94 -4.10
CA ILE A 141 -14.45 -1.27 -5.21
C ILE A 141 -13.03 -1.52 -4.68
N LEU A 142 -12.52 -0.66 -3.78
CA LEU A 142 -11.21 -0.85 -3.16
C LEU A 142 -11.14 -2.15 -2.35
N ALA A 143 -12.17 -2.48 -1.57
CA ALA A 143 -12.21 -3.71 -0.79
C ALA A 143 -12.19 -4.97 -1.67
N ILE A 144 -12.94 -4.96 -2.77
CA ILE A 144 -12.95 -6.07 -3.75
C ILE A 144 -11.56 -6.18 -4.42
N LEU A 145 -10.98 -5.05 -4.82
CA LEU A 145 -9.68 -5.00 -5.47
C LEU A 145 -8.54 -5.47 -4.56
N LEU A 146 -8.63 -5.20 -3.26
CA LEU A 146 -7.72 -5.74 -2.25
C LEU A 146 -7.76 -7.27 -2.23
N VAL A 147 -8.95 -7.87 -2.17
CA VAL A 147 -9.09 -9.33 -2.15
C VAL A 147 -8.53 -9.95 -3.43
N ILE A 148 -8.88 -9.38 -4.60
CA ILE A 148 -8.43 -9.85 -5.91
C ILE A 148 -6.91 -9.72 -6.07
N SER A 149 -6.27 -8.74 -5.43
CA SER A 149 -4.82 -8.52 -5.55
C SER A 149 -3.97 -9.34 -4.59
N VAL A 150 -4.46 -9.59 -3.37
CA VAL A 150 -3.73 -10.36 -2.35
C VAL A 150 -3.64 -11.84 -2.70
N ILE A 151 -4.71 -12.43 -3.25
CA ILE A 151 -4.75 -13.85 -3.63
C ILE A 151 -3.62 -14.23 -4.62
N PRO A 152 -3.47 -13.59 -5.79
CA PRO A 152 -2.41 -13.93 -6.73
C PRO A 152 -1.01 -13.64 -6.20
N TYR A 153 -0.85 -12.56 -5.40
CA TYR A 153 0.43 -12.24 -4.77
C TYR A 153 0.86 -13.33 -3.77
N THR A 154 -0.05 -13.76 -2.89
CA THR A 154 0.23 -14.84 -1.91
C THR A 154 0.51 -16.17 -2.58
N MET A 155 -0.20 -16.51 -3.67
CA MET A 155 0.10 -17.71 -4.46
C MET A 155 1.53 -17.67 -5.04
N LEU A 156 1.99 -16.51 -5.50
CA LEU A 156 3.35 -16.34 -6.02
C LEU A 156 4.40 -16.56 -4.93
N GLU A 157 4.23 -15.94 -3.75
CA GLU A 157 5.13 -16.13 -2.61
C GLU A 157 5.20 -17.60 -2.19
N LEU A 158 4.05 -18.28 -2.03
CA LEU A 158 4.01 -19.70 -1.69
C LEU A 158 4.71 -20.57 -2.74
N LYS A 159 4.53 -20.26 -4.02
CA LYS A 159 5.22 -20.96 -5.12
C LYS A 159 6.74 -20.77 -5.01
N LEU A 160 7.21 -19.55 -4.77
CA LEU A 160 8.63 -19.24 -4.62
C LEU A 160 9.24 -19.90 -3.39
N GLU A 161 8.53 -19.92 -2.26
CA GLU A 161 8.96 -20.62 -1.06
C GLU A 161 9.11 -22.12 -1.29
N ASN A 162 8.15 -22.74 -1.97
CA ASN A 162 8.20 -24.17 -2.28
C ASN A 162 9.39 -24.50 -3.19
N GLN A 163 9.70 -23.66 -4.18
CA GLN A 163 10.88 -23.82 -5.03
C GLN A 163 12.19 -23.68 -4.22
N ARG A 164 12.27 -22.70 -3.31
CA ARG A 164 13.44 -22.52 -2.42
C ARG A 164 13.64 -23.72 -1.50
N LYS A 165 12.55 -24.28 -0.94
CA LYS A 165 12.60 -25.47 -0.09
C LYS A 165 13.07 -26.70 -0.88
N ALA A 166 12.56 -26.90 -2.10
CA ALA A 166 12.97 -28.00 -2.97
C ALA A 166 14.47 -27.92 -3.34
N LEU A 167 14.97 -26.72 -3.68
CA LEU A 167 16.38 -26.51 -4.01
C LEU A 167 17.32 -26.81 -2.84
N LYS A 168 16.93 -26.45 -1.60
CA LYS A 168 17.70 -26.74 -0.40
C LYS A 168 17.75 -28.23 -0.05
N LEU A 169 16.75 -29.01 -0.45
CA LEU A 169 16.70 -30.46 -0.24
C LEU A 169 17.56 -31.22 -1.28
N SER A 170 17.84 -30.61 -2.43
CA SER A 170 18.69 -31.20 -3.47
C SER A 170 20.19 -30.93 -3.31
N LEU A 171 20.60 -30.17 -2.30
CA LEU A 171 21.98 -29.75 -2.03
C LEU A 171 22.45 -30.32 -0.69
#